data_AF-A0A921G409-F1
#
_entry.id   AF-A0A921G409-F1
#
_cell.length_a   1.000
_cell.length_b   1.000
_cell.length_c   1.000
_cell.angle_alpha   90.00
_cell.angle_beta   90.00
_cell.angle_gamma   90.00
#
_symmetry.space_group_name_H-M   'P 1'
#
loop_
_entity.id
_entity.type
_entity.pdbx_description
1 polymer ?
#
loop_
_entity_poly.entity_id
_entity_poly.type
_entity_poly.pdbx_seq_one_letter_code
_entity_poly.pdbx_strand_id
1 'polypeptide(L)'
;MEATDYKLKPKVQEFLQGVKGLYIDGEYVPAISGKTFDVINPATEEVIVQVSEAQAEDVDIAVAAARKAFDEGEWTKMETAERSHLIYKFADLLEEHREELAQLEALDNGKPYAVALADDVDGTVQHFRYYAGWATKMVGQTIPVSKDYLNYTVHEAVG
;
A
#
# COMPACT_ATOMS: atom_id res chain seq x y z
N MET A 1 -9.66 -21.26 -28.67
CA MET A 1 -8.54 -21.38 -27.71
C MET A 1 -9.23 -21.40 -26.36
N GLU A 2 -9.42 -22.58 -25.77
CA GLU A 2 -10.06 -22.65 -24.45
C GLU A 2 -9.12 -21.97 -23.46
N ALA A 3 -9.60 -20.93 -22.78
CA ALA A 3 -8.91 -20.35 -21.64
C ALA A 3 -8.71 -21.48 -20.63
N THR A 4 -7.46 -21.81 -20.32
CA THR A 4 -7.14 -22.77 -19.26
C THR A 4 -7.87 -22.34 -17.99
N ASP A 5 -8.81 -23.16 -17.53
CA ASP A 5 -9.61 -22.94 -16.33
C ASP A 5 -8.65 -22.82 -15.13
N TYR A 6 -8.44 -21.59 -14.65
CA TYR A 6 -7.56 -21.34 -13.51
C TYR A 6 -8.42 -21.05 -12.28
N LYS A 7 -8.18 -21.80 -11.20
CA LYS A 7 -8.98 -21.72 -9.99
C LYS A 7 -8.50 -20.58 -9.10
N LEU A 8 -9.37 -19.60 -8.88
CA LEU A 8 -9.14 -18.54 -7.89
C LEU A 8 -9.01 -19.13 -6.48
N LYS A 9 -8.11 -18.57 -5.69
CA LYS A 9 -7.97 -18.91 -4.28
C LYS A 9 -9.21 -18.51 -3.48
N PRO A 10 -9.53 -19.21 -2.37
CA PRO A 10 -10.69 -18.89 -1.54
C PRO A 10 -10.74 -17.42 -1.08
N LYS A 11 -9.60 -16.88 -0.61
CA LYS A 11 -9.50 -15.47 -0.18
C LYS A 11 -9.76 -14.49 -1.33
N VAL A 12 -9.35 -14.82 -2.56
CA VAL A 12 -9.60 -13.97 -3.74
C VAL A 12 -11.08 -14.02 -4.11
N GLN A 13 -11.69 -15.20 -4.10
CA GLN A 13 -13.12 -15.36 -4.36
C GLN A 13 -13.96 -14.59 -3.34
N GLU A 14 -13.62 -14.67 -2.05
CA GLU A 14 -14.26 -13.92 -0.99
C GLU A 14 -14.02 -12.41 -1.17
N PHE A 15 -12.79 -12.00 -1.45
CA PHE A 15 -12.45 -10.59 -1.66
C PHE A 15 -13.23 -9.97 -2.83
N LEU A 16 -13.50 -10.71 -3.91
CA LEU A 16 -14.25 -10.20 -5.06
C LEU A 16 -15.77 -10.10 -4.81
N GLN A 17 -16.29 -10.57 -3.67
CA GLN A 17 -17.70 -10.44 -3.34
C GLN A 17 -18.07 -9.03 -2.85
N GLY A 18 -19.14 -8.47 -3.39
CA GLY A 18 -19.65 -7.15 -3.00
C GLY A 18 -18.77 -5.99 -3.47
N VAL A 19 -19.13 -4.78 -3.05
CA VAL A 19 -18.41 -3.54 -3.43
C VAL A 19 -17.16 -3.38 -2.57
N LYS A 20 -16.03 -3.00 -3.17
CA LYS A 20 -14.81 -2.68 -2.43
C LYS A 20 -14.84 -1.22 -1.98
N GLY A 21 -14.63 -1.02 -0.68
CA GLY A 21 -14.55 0.30 -0.06
C GLY A 21 -13.19 0.95 -0.23
N LEU A 22 -13.15 2.26 0.00
CA LEU A 22 -11.93 3.02 0.24
C LEU A 22 -11.33 2.63 1.58
N TYR A 23 -10.01 2.72 1.76
CA TYR A 23 -9.37 2.55 3.06
C TYR A 23 -8.93 3.91 3.60
N ILE A 24 -9.68 4.46 4.56
CA ILE A 24 -9.49 5.81 5.10
C ILE A 24 -9.55 5.75 6.63
N ASP A 25 -8.56 6.37 7.29
CA ASP A 25 -8.44 6.43 8.77
C ASP A 25 -8.51 5.06 9.47
N GLY A 26 -7.92 4.03 8.85
CA GLY A 26 -7.87 2.68 9.41
C GLY A 26 -9.06 1.78 9.07
N GLU A 27 -10.07 2.30 8.38
CA GLU A 27 -11.34 1.60 8.12
C GLU A 27 -11.65 1.48 6.63
N TYR A 28 -12.41 0.43 6.26
CA TYR A 28 -12.99 0.31 4.92
C TYR A 28 -14.34 1.01 4.86
N VAL A 29 -14.48 2.02 4.00
CA VAL A 29 -15.69 2.87 3.88
C VAL A 29 -16.17 2.97 2.43
N PRO A 30 -17.48 3.10 2.17
CA PRO A 30 -17.96 3.48 0.84
C PRO A 30 -17.59 4.94 0.54
N ALA A 31 -17.57 5.31 -0.74
CA ALA A 31 -17.49 6.72 -1.12
C ALA A 31 -18.70 7.49 -0.56
N ILE A 32 -18.51 8.73 -0.13
CA ILE A 32 -19.59 9.59 0.41
C ILE A 32 -20.73 9.74 -0.59
N SER A 33 -20.37 9.90 -1.87
CA SER A 33 -21.34 10.04 -2.96
C SER A 33 -22.14 8.75 -3.24
N GLY A 34 -21.69 7.60 -2.70
CA GLY A 34 -22.21 6.27 -3.02
C GLY A 34 -21.84 5.78 -4.42
N LYS A 35 -21.05 6.55 -5.20
CA LYS A 35 -20.63 6.15 -6.54
C LYS A 35 -19.67 4.97 -6.50
N THR A 36 -19.76 4.14 -7.53
CA THR A 36 -18.89 3.01 -7.78
C THR A 36 -18.57 2.94 -9.27
N PHE A 37 -17.46 2.30 -9.61
CA PHE A 37 -17.12 1.96 -10.98
C PHE A 37 -16.73 0.49 -11.11
N ASP A 38 -16.89 -0.04 -12.32
CA ASP A 38 -16.58 -1.43 -12.64
C ASP A 38 -15.09 -1.59 -12.90
N VAL A 39 -14.50 -2.62 -12.29
CA VAL A 39 -13.18 -3.13 -12.66
C VAL A 39 -13.40 -4.28 -13.64
N ILE A 40 -12.69 -4.25 -14.77
CA ILE A 40 -12.92 -5.13 -15.91
C ILE A 40 -11.72 -6.03 -16.09
N ASN A 41 -11.94 -7.34 -16.26
CA ASN A 41 -10.89 -8.25 -16.68
C ASN A 41 -10.53 -7.97 -18.15
N PRO A 42 -9.31 -7.52 -18.47
CA PRO A 42 -8.95 -7.13 -19.83
C PRO A 42 -8.86 -8.32 -20.80
N ALA A 43 -8.78 -9.56 -20.31
CA ALA A 43 -8.75 -10.76 -21.15
C ALA A 43 -10.16 -11.23 -21.57
N THR A 44 -11.19 -10.92 -20.78
CA THR A 44 -12.57 -11.38 -21.03
C THR A 44 -13.58 -10.26 -21.26
N GLU A 45 -13.20 -9.02 -20.96
CA GLU A 45 -14.07 -7.83 -20.94
C GLU A 45 -15.22 -7.90 -19.92
N GLU A 46 -15.20 -8.90 -19.03
CA GLU A 46 -16.21 -9.07 -17.98
C GLU A 46 -15.87 -8.24 -16.75
N VAL A 47 -16.90 -7.75 -16.05
CA VAL A 47 -16.75 -7.06 -14.77
C VAL A 47 -16.33 -8.07 -13.69
N ILE A 48 -15.22 -7.78 -12.99
CA ILE A 48 -14.71 -8.64 -11.91
C ILE A 48 -15.18 -8.19 -10.53
N VAL A 49 -15.28 -6.88 -10.29
CA VAL A 49 -15.75 -6.30 -9.04
C VAL A 49 -16.13 -4.83 -9.24
N GLN A 50 -16.94 -4.27 -8.35
CA GLN A 50 -17.19 -2.83 -8.27
C GLN A 50 -16.38 -2.20 -7.13
N VAL A 51 -15.79 -1.04 -7.37
CA VAL A 51 -14.99 -0.30 -6.39
C VAL A 51 -15.59 1.07 -6.16
N SER A 52 -15.54 1.54 -4.92
CA SER A 52 -15.99 2.89 -4.55
C SER A 52 -15.21 3.96 -5.32
N GLU A 53 -15.93 4.91 -5.93
CA GLU A 53 -15.35 5.99 -6.72
C GLU A 53 -15.14 7.23 -5.84
N ALA A 54 -13.96 7.37 -5.24
CA ALA A 54 -13.63 8.53 -4.41
C ALA A 54 -13.81 9.85 -5.18
N GLN A 55 -14.50 10.80 -4.55
CA GLN A 55 -14.65 12.18 -5.04
C GLN A 55 -13.80 13.13 -4.17
N ALA A 56 -13.88 14.44 -4.45
CA ALA A 56 -13.10 15.44 -3.73
C ALA A 56 -13.32 15.37 -2.21
N GLU A 57 -14.56 15.18 -1.77
CA GLU A 57 -14.87 15.08 -0.33
C GLU A 57 -14.21 13.87 0.35
N ASP A 58 -14.12 12.72 -0.33
CA ASP A 58 -13.45 11.52 0.21
C ASP A 58 -11.93 11.77 0.33
N VAL A 59 -11.34 12.46 -0.65
CA VAL A 59 -9.93 12.84 -0.65
C VAL A 59 -9.63 13.83 0.48
N ASP A 60 -10.50 14.83 0.69
CA ASP A 60 -10.34 15.79 1.78
C ASP A 60 -10.33 15.10 3.15
N ILE A 61 -11.19 14.10 3.36
CA ILE A 61 -11.19 13.29 4.59
C ILE A 61 -9.91 12.45 4.71
N ALA A 62 -9.46 11.81 3.63
CA ALA A 62 -8.22 11.06 3.63
C ALA A 62 -7.00 11.93 3.96
N VAL A 63 -6.94 13.15 3.41
CA VAL A 63 -5.89 14.13 3.71
C VAL A 63 -5.97 14.58 5.16
N ALA A 64 -7.16 14.87 5.68
CA ALA A 64 -7.35 15.24 7.09
C ALA A 64 -6.92 14.11 8.04
N ALA A 65 -7.25 12.86 7.73
CA ALA A 65 -6.82 11.68 8.49
C ALA A 65 -5.29 11.52 8.46
N ALA A 66 -4.67 11.62 7.28
CA ALA A 66 -3.22 11.56 7.13
C ALA A 66 -2.51 12.68 7.92
N ARG A 67 -3.03 13.92 7.83
CA ARG A 67 -2.51 15.08 8.58
C ARG A 67 -2.60 14.86 10.08
N LYS A 68 -3.73 14.39 10.59
CA LYS A 68 -3.90 14.08 12.01
C LYS A 68 -2.96 12.96 12.47
N ALA A 69 -2.79 11.91 11.68
CA ALA A 69 -1.87 10.81 11.99
C ALA A 69 -0.41 11.29 12.05
N PHE A 70 -0.02 12.25 11.20
CA PHE A 70 1.32 12.84 11.18
C PHE A 70 1.56 13.86 12.30
N ASP A 71 0.60 14.75 12.55
CA ASP A 71 0.78 15.85 13.51
C ASP A 71 0.63 15.37 14.97
N GLU A 72 -0.27 14.42 15.23
CA GLU A 72 -0.72 14.08 16.59
C GLU A 72 -0.78 12.57 16.89
N GLY A 73 -0.76 11.74 15.84
CA GLY A 73 -0.98 10.29 15.93
C GLY A 73 0.18 9.51 16.56
N GLU A 74 -0.02 8.21 16.74
CA GLU A 74 1.03 7.34 17.31
C GLU A 74 2.23 7.22 16.37
N TRP A 75 2.02 7.32 15.05
CA TRP A 75 3.08 7.20 14.04
C TRP A 75 4.21 8.22 14.23
N THR A 76 3.88 9.47 14.55
CA THR A 76 4.88 10.54 14.74
C THR A 76 5.65 10.38 16.04
N LYS A 77 5.04 9.74 17.05
CA LYS A 77 5.64 9.47 18.36
C LYS A 77 6.46 8.19 18.40
N MET A 78 6.26 7.28 17.45
CA MET A 78 6.98 6.01 17.38
C MET A 78 8.48 6.20 17.21
N GLU A 79 9.24 5.29 17.81
CA GLU A 79 10.67 5.19 17.57
C GLU A 79 10.93 4.70 16.13
N THR A 80 12.09 5.08 15.57
CA THR A 80 12.49 4.67 14.22
C THR A 80 12.51 3.14 14.04
N ALA A 81 12.86 2.41 15.11
CA ALA A 81 12.86 0.95 15.14
C ALA A 81 11.44 0.34 15.13
N GLU A 82 10.47 0.98 15.79
CA GLU A 82 9.08 0.52 15.81
C GLU A 82 8.45 0.69 14.43
N ARG A 83 8.68 1.84 13.78
CA ARG A 83 8.28 2.05 12.38
C ARG A 83 8.91 1.03 11.44
N SER A 84 10.21 0.76 11.60
CA SER A 84 10.90 -0.29 10.84
C SER A 84 10.23 -1.65 11.02
N HIS A 85 9.91 -2.03 12.26
CA HIS A 85 9.28 -3.31 12.57
C HIS A 85 7.88 -3.45 11.92
N LEU A 86 7.07 -2.40 11.94
CA LEU A 86 5.76 -2.41 11.27
C LEU A 86 5.89 -2.62 9.76
N ILE A 87 6.85 -1.97 9.11
CA ILE A 87 7.09 -2.13 7.67
C ILE A 87 7.59 -3.54 7.35
N TYR A 88 8.46 -4.13 8.19
CA TYR A 88 8.86 -5.54 8.04
C TYR A 88 7.68 -6.50 8.15
N LYS A 89 6.82 -6.31 9.17
CA LYS A 89 5.61 -7.14 9.33
C LYS A 89 4.67 -7.00 8.12
N PHE A 90 4.54 -5.81 7.56
CA PHE A 90 3.75 -5.62 6.35
C PHE A 90 4.33 -6.39 5.16
N ALA A 91 5.65 -6.38 4.98
CA ALA A 91 6.30 -7.19 3.94
C ALA A 91 6.08 -8.69 4.14
N ASP A 92 6.10 -9.18 5.39
CA ASP A 92 5.82 -10.59 5.69
C ASP A 92 4.36 -10.96 5.36
N LEU A 93 3.40 -10.07 5.62
CA LEU A 93 1.99 -10.26 5.23
C LEU A 93 1.80 -10.26 3.71
N LEU A 94 2.53 -9.40 2.98
CA LEU A 94 2.53 -9.42 1.51
C LEU A 94 3.06 -10.75 0.96
N GLU A 95 4.14 -11.28 1.56
CA GLU A 95 4.73 -12.57 1.17
C GLU A 95 3.79 -13.74 1.51
N GLU A 96 3.13 -13.71 2.67
CA GLU A 96 2.13 -14.70 3.06
C GLU A 96 0.95 -14.77 2.08
N HIS A 97 0.52 -13.61 1.57
CA HIS A 97 -0.60 -13.47 0.63
C HIS A 97 -0.17 -13.41 -0.84
N ARG A 98 1.05 -13.86 -1.17
CA ARG A 98 1.66 -13.60 -2.48
C ARG A 98 0.88 -14.17 -3.67
N GLU A 99 0.30 -15.35 -3.51
CA GLU A 99 -0.46 -16.00 -4.57
C GLU A 99 -1.83 -15.31 -4.77
N GLU A 100 -2.48 -14.85 -3.71
CA GLU A 100 -3.70 -14.04 -3.78
C GLU A 100 -3.45 -12.72 -4.53
N LEU A 101 -2.38 -12.01 -4.16
CA LEU A 101 -2.00 -10.75 -4.79
C LEU A 101 -1.66 -10.95 -6.28
N ALA A 102 -0.92 -12.01 -6.61
CA ALA A 102 -0.60 -12.32 -8.00
C ALA A 102 -1.83 -12.71 -8.84
N GLN A 103 -2.83 -13.36 -8.24
CA GLN A 103 -4.11 -13.64 -8.92
C GLN A 103 -4.91 -12.36 -9.18
N LEU A 104 -4.97 -11.44 -8.20
CA LEU A 104 -5.63 -10.15 -8.38
C LEU A 104 -4.95 -9.31 -9.46
N GLU A 105 -3.62 -9.25 -9.46
CA GLU A 105 -2.85 -8.52 -10.47
C GLU A 105 -3.06 -9.11 -11.88
N ALA A 106 -3.05 -10.44 -12.02
CA ALA A 106 -3.32 -11.08 -13.30
C ALA A 106 -4.76 -10.84 -13.78
N LEU A 107 -5.72 -10.81 -12.86
CA LEU A 107 -7.15 -10.64 -13.15
C LEU A 107 -7.50 -9.20 -13.55
N ASP A 108 -6.92 -8.21 -12.86
CA ASP A 108 -7.20 -6.78 -13.06
C ASP A 108 -6.30 -6.17 -14.15
N ASN A 109 -4.99 -6.41 -14.10
CA ASN A 109 -4.04 -5.86 -15.07
C ASN A 109 -3.97 -6.68 -16.37
N GLY A 110 -4.20 -8.00 -16.31
CA GLY A 110 -4.14 -8.90 -17.46
C GLY A 110 -2.76 -9.52 -17.73
N LYS A 111 -1.74 -9.23 -16.92
CA LYS A 111 -0.41 -9.85 -17.07
C LYS A 111 -0.43 -11.34 -16.68
N PRO A 112 0.52 -12.17 -17.19
CA PRO A 112 0.59 -13.56 -16.79
C PRO A 112 0.83 -13.73 -15.27
N TYR A 113 0.03 -14.56 -14.61
CA TYR A 113 0.14 -14.87 -13.17
C TYR A 113 1.57 -15.21 -12.72
N ALA A 114 2.29 -16.02 -13.50
CA ALA A 114 3.64 -16.44 -13.14
C ALA A 114 4.62 -15.25 -13.04
N VAL A 115 4.43 -14.23 -13.89
CA VAL A 115 5.22 -12.99 -13.88
C VAL A 115 4.78 -12.11 -12.71
N ALA A 116 3.47 -11.93 -12.51
CA ALA A 116 2.95 -11.18 -11.36
C ALA A 116 3.49 -11.73 -10.03
N LEU A 117 3.55 -13.06 -9.89
CA LEU A 117 4.04 -13.72 -8.68
C LEU A 117 5.55 -13.56 -8.49
N ALA A 118 6.34 -13.86 -9.52
CA ALA A 118 7.80 -13.96 -9.40
C ALA A 118 8.52 -12.61 -9.50
N ASP A 119 7.91 -11.63 -10.16
CA ASP A 119 8.51 -10.31 -10.38
C ASP A 119 7.83 -9.24 -9.53
N ASP A 120 6.51 -9.05 -9.67
CA ASP A 120 5.82 -7.90 -9.07
C ASP A 120 5.64 -8.05 -7.57
N VAL A 121 5.10 -9.19 -7.13
CA VAL A 121 4.84 -9.44 -5.71
C VAL A 121 6.14 -9.62 -4.95
N ASP A 122 7.05 -10.47 -5.45
CA ASP A 122 8.37 -10.66 -4.83
C ASP A 122 9.17 -9.35 -4.84
N GLY A 123 9.12 -8.58 -5.93
CA GLY A 123 9.68 -7.24 -6.00
C GLY A 123 9.11 -6.34 -4.90
N THR A 124 7.79 -6.27 -4.76
CA THR A 124 7.11 -5.44 -3.75
C THR A 124 7.52 -5.81 -2.32
N VAL A 125 7.56 -7.11 -1.99
CA VAL A 125 8.04 -7.61 -0.69
C VAL A 125 9.46 -7.12 -0.40
N GLN A 126 10.36 -7.24 -1.38
CA GLN A 126 11.75 -6.78 -1.21
C GLN A 126 11.86 -5.26 -1.09
N HIS A 127 11.04 -4.49 -1.81
CA HIS A 127 11.01 -3.03 -1.66
C HIS A 127 10.63 -2.60 -0.25
N PHE A 128 9.59 -3.20 0.35
CA PHE A 128 9.21 -2.89 1.73
C PHE A 128 10.29 -3.32 2.72
N ARG A 129 10.90 -4.51 2.56
CA ARG A 129 12.03 -4.96 3.41
C ARG A 129 13.24 -4.03 3.32
N TYR A 130 13.54 -3.52 2.12
CA TYR A 130 14.61 -2.55 1.91
C TYR A 130 14.34 -1.23 2.65
N TYR A 131 13.15 -0.64 2.45
CA TYR A 131 12.80 0.64 3.09
C TYR A 131 12.56 0.53 4.60
N ALA A 132 12.13 -0.64 5.10
CA ALA A 132 12.10 -0.92 6.54
C ALA A 132 13.49 -0.74 7.16
N GLY A 133 14.55 -1.15 6.45
CA GLY A 133 15.93 -0.95 6.88
C GLY A 133 16.38 0.51 6.88
N TRP A 134 15.79 1.38 6.05
CA TRP A 134 16.12 2.81 6.00
C TRP A 134 15.52 3.63 7.14
N ALA A 135 14.42 3.17 7.76
CA ALA A 135 13.75 3.91 8.83
C ALA A 135 14.68 4.29 9.99
N THR A 136 15.73 3.51 10.26
CA THR A 136 16.74 3.75 11.31
C THR A 136 18.03 4.40 10.81
N LYS A 137 18.12 4.73 9.52
CA LYS A 137 19.36 5.17 8.84
C LYS A 137 19.23 6.52 8.13
N MET A 138 18.11 7.21 8.33
CA MET A 138 17.93 8.59 7.87
C MET A 138 18.73 9.54 8.75
N VAL A 139 20.01 9.70 8.42
CA VAL A 139 20.95 10.54 9.18
C VAL A 139 21.13 11.91 8.54
N GLY A 140 21.26 12.92 9.39
CA GLY A 140 21.76 14.24 9.00
C GLY A 140 23.29 14.30 9.02
N GLN A 141 23.83 15.51 9.08
CA GLN A 141 25.27 15.76 9.11
C GLN A 141 25.65 16.60 10.32
N THR A 142 26.85 16.42 10.84
CA THR A 142 27.54 17.39 11.69
C THR A 142 28.63 18.06 10.86
N ILE A 143 28.62 19.40 10.81
CA ILE A 143 29.41 20.15 9.83
C ILE A 143 30.48 20.99 10.56
N PRO A 144 31.78 20.68 10.38
CA PRO A 144 32.85 21.39 11.09
C PRO A 144 33.17 22.74 10.41
N VAL A 145 32.43 23.78 10.78
CA VAL A 145 32.61 25.13 10.20
C VAL A 145 33.57 25.99 11.02
N SER A 146 33.32 26.14 12.32
CA SER A 146 34.12 26.97 13.23
C SER A 146 34.12 26.38 14.64
N LYS A 147 35.08 26.78 15.47
CA LYS A 147 35.15 26.41 16.89
C LYS A 147 33.99 26.97 17.72
N ASP A 148 33.36 28.05 17.25
CA ASP A 148 32.36 28.80 18.01
C ASP A 148 30.92 28.32 17.79
N TYR A 149 30.69 27.43 16.81
CA TYR A 149 29.33 27.02 16.40
C TYR A 149 29.20 25.51 16.22
N LEU A 150 28.18 24.94 16.83
CA LEU A 150 27.66 23.62 16.45
C LEU A 150 26.77 23.79 15.21
N ASN A 151 27.13 23.11 14.13
CA ASN A 151 26.34 23.08 12.90
C ASN A 151 25.91 21.65 12.63
N TYR A 152 24.61 21.43 12.47
CA TYR A 152 24.06 20.12 12.12
C TYR A 152 22.84 20.26 11.21
N THR A 153 22.53 19.19 10.47
CA THR A 153 21.31 19.08 9.68
C THR A 153 20.42 17.98 10.23
N VAL A 154 19.12 18.12 10.00
CA VAL A 154 18.10 17.11 10.29
C VAL A 154 17.33 16.87 9.01
N HIS A 155 17.00 15.60 8.74
CA HIS A 155 16.08 15.23 7.66
C HIS A 155 14.72 14.96 8.27
N GLU A 156 13.89 15.99 8.34
CA GLU A 156 12.51 15.88 8.81
C GLU A 156 11.62 15.36 7.65
N ALA A 157 10.61 14.56 7.99
CA ALA A 157 9.62 14.14 7.01
C ALA A 157 8.84 15.37 6.52
N VAL A 158 8.55 15.42 5.21
CA VAL A 158 7.87 16.56 4.58
C VAL A 158 6.45 16.78 5.10
N GLY A 159 5.82 15.74 5.63
CA GLY A 159 4.48 15.78 6.19
C GLY A 159 3.83 14.43 6.25
#